data_AF-A0A1W9MD88-F1
#
_entry.id   AF-A0A1W9MD88-F1
#
_cell.length_a   1.000
_cell.length_b   1.000
_cell.length_c   1.000
_cell.angle_alpha   90.00
_cell.angle_beta   90.00
_cell.angle_gamma   90.00
#
_symmetry.space_group_name_H-M   'P 1'
#
loop_
_entity.id
_entity.type
_entity.pdbx_description
1 polymer ?
#
loop_
_entity_poly.entity_id
_entity_poly.type
_entity_poly.pdbx_seq_one_letter_code
_entity_poly.pdbx_strand_id
1 'polypeptide(L)'
;MRRDQEDILLFMRIFRGRDDAFARQWADREQDRQGYAPVHRPMSPVDVAEHLAGKRTYGIYLLDQNSTTHVGVVDVDLIKELRPREAMLRQQANIRRESLYLHQQMLERAKKHGLTCIAEISGGKGYHFWFPVAEPVEASVMRRALQQLTLGLPGDVRCFALEIFPKQDQVSGKGFGNLVKLPLGIHRGTGKPSWLVLAKDRERDSQFAYLRTLSPSPVEALRSLAGTHQSAAVLVHPRHARWAADYPELATLENRCAMLGQVMATLRSARTLSVREEKVLLGTLAHLPRGRLLIHHLCSGLPEYNRPLTDYKISRVRGAVLGCKRIHSLLQGDVADLPCRFAGDGYPHPLRHIEDFTQPEQPAERVENLKDALLCLRTAILQVERFL
;
A
#
# COMPACT_ATOMS: atom_id res chain seq x y z
N MET A 1 -17.78 30.76 15.40
CA MET A 1 -17.64 31.80 14.36
C MET A 1 -16.21 31.96 13.84
N ARG A 2 -15.25 32.57 14.55
CA ARG A 2 -13.88 32.76 14.00
C ARG A 2 -13.17 31.44 13.68
N ARG A 3 -13.21 30.48 14.61
CA ARG A 3 -12.62 29.15 14.46
C ARG A 3 -13.28 28.31 13.34
N ASP A 4 -14.60 28.40 13.21
CA ASP A 4 -15.33 27.73 12.12
C ASP A 4 -14.91 28.24 10.75
N GLN A 5 -14.72 29.55 10.63
CA GLN A 5 -14.29 30.19 9.39
C GLN A 5 -12.86 29.80 9.04
N GLU A 6 -11.95 29.77 10.02
CA GLU A 6 -10.59 29.26 9.85
C GLU A 6 -10.56 27.80 9.38
N ASP A 7 -11.42 26.96 9.95
CA ASP A 7 -11.54 25.55 9.56
C ASP A 7 -12.06 25.39 8.14
N ILE A 8 -13.07 26.16 7.75
CA ILE A 8 -13.57 26.15 6.38
C ILE A 8 -12.48 26.56 5.39
N LEU A 9 -11.72 27.62 5.70
CA LEU A 9 -10.62 28.07 4.84
C LEU A 9 -9.48 27.04 4.78
N LEU A 10 -9.15 26.39 5.90
CA LEU A 10 -8.20 25.27 5.93
C LEU A 10 -8.65 24.12 5.04
N PHE A 11 -9.93 23.74 5.12
CA PHE A 11 -10.51 22.68 4.30
C PHE A 11 -10.40 23.02 2.81
N MET A 12 -10.79 24.23 2.42
CA MET A 12 -10.70 24.70 1.03
C MET A 12 -9.26 24.73 0.51
N ARG A 13 -8.28 25.02 1.38
CA ARG A 13 -6.86 25.01 1.02
C ARG A 13 -6.32 23.60 0.78
N ILE A 14 -6.72 22.64 1.63
CA ILE A 14 -6.24 21.25 1.53
C ILE A 14 -6.94 20.50 0.39
N PHE A 15 -8.26 20.62 0.27
CA PHE A 15 -9.08 19.89 -0.71
C PHE A 15 -9.50 20.81 -1.85
N ARG A 16 -8.50 21.35 -2.54
CA ARG A 16 -8.70 22.32 -3.63
C ARG A 16 -8.78 21.60 -4.98
N GLY A 17 -9.87 21.85 -5.71
CA GLY A 17 -9.99 21.50 -7.13
C GLY A 17 -9.78 22.72 -8.03
N ARG A 18 -10.29 22.63 -9.26
CA ARG A 18 -10.40 23.77 -10.17
C ARG A 18 -11.24 24.90 -9.56
N ASP A 19 -10.97 26.12 -10.02
CA ASP A 19 -11.50 27.36 -9.44
C ASP A 19 -12.79 27.86 -10.11
N ASP A 20 -13.11 27.40 -11.32
CA ASP A 20 -14.28 27.83 -12.08
C ASP A 20 -15.49 26.87 -11.98
N ALA A 21 -15.32 25.66 -11.43
CA ALA A 21 -16.40 24.70 -11.26
C ALA A 21 -16.17 23.67 -10.15
N PHE A 22 -17.27 23.20 -9.57
CA PHE A 22 -17.32 22.03 -8.67
C PHE A 22 -18.61 21.25 -8.96
N ALA A 23 -18.86 20.17 -8.23
CA ALA A 23 -20.07 19.38 -8.45
C ALA A 23 -20.89 19.18 -7.18
N ARG A 24 -22.23 19.18 -7.33
CA ARG A 24 -23.17 18.82 -6.26
C ARG A 24 -23.72 17.42 -6.52
N GLN A 25 -23.66 16.57 -5.50
CA GLN A 25 -24.27 15.25 -5.55
C GLN A 25 -25.80 15.40 -5.51
N TRP A 26 -26.49 14.67 -6.37
CA TRP A 26 -27.93 14.46 -6.30
C TRP A 26 -28.20 12.97 -6.16
N ALA A 27 -29.31 12.63 -5.51
CA ALA A 27 -29.79 11.27 -5.38
C ALA A 27 -31.31 11.29 -5.58
N ASP A 28 -31.78 10.44 -6.47
CA ASP A 28 -33.18 10.12 -6.69
C ASP A 28 -33.45 8.76 -6.04
N ARG A 29 -34.17 8.79 -4.90
CA ARG A 29 -34.49 7.59 -4.13
C ARG A 29 -35.58 6.74 -4.78
N GLU A 30 -36.42 7.33 -5.62
CA GLU A 30 -37.50 6.61 -6.29
C GLU A 30 -36.94 5.77 -7.45
N GLN A 31 -35.93 6.29 -8.15
CA GLN A 31 -35.27 5.61 -9.26
C GLN A 31 -33.99 4.85 -8.88
N ASP A 32 -33.61 4.84 -7.59
CA ASP A 32 -32.32 4.33 -7.07
C ASP A 32 -31.10 4.84 -7.88
N ARG A 33 -31.15 6.12 -8.26
CA ARG A 33 -30.11 6.78 -9.05
C ARG A 33 -29.41 7.84 -8.24
N GLN A 34 -28.13 8.00 -8.48
CA GLN A 34 -27.35 9.09 -7.92
C GLN A 34 -26.33 9.56 -8.94
N GLY A 35 -25.93 10.82 -8.82
CA GLY A 35 -24.96 11.41 -9.72
C GLY A 35 -24.46 12.74 -9.20
N TYR A 36 -23.71 13.42 -10.05
CA TYR A 36 -23.17 14.73 -9.77
C TYR A 36 -23.57 15.69 -10.88
N ALA A 37 -24.03 16.88 -10.49
CA ALA A 37 -24.32 17.98 -11.40
C ALA A 37 -23.25 19.07 -11.22
N PRO A 38 -22.65 19.58 -12.31
CA PRO A 38 -21.68 20.66 -12.23
C PRO A 38 -22.36 21.96 -11.73
N VAL A 39 -21.60 22.74 -10.98
CA VAL A 39 -21.92 24.09 -10.54
C VAL A 39 -20.84 25.00 -11.12
N HIS A 40 -21.24 25.88 -12.03
CA HIS A 40 -20.35 26.71 -12.87
C HIS A 40 -19.97 28.02 -12.16
N ARG A 41 -19.33 27.91 -11.00
CA ARG A 41 -18.73 29.02 -10.26
C ARG A 41 -17.68 28.49 -9.29
N PRO A 42 -16.82 29.35 -8.74
CA PRO A 42 -15.95 28.97 -7.62
C PRO A 42 -16.75 28.44 -6.43
N MET A 43 -16.16 27.47 -5.73
CA MET A 43 -16.67 26.99 -4.45
C MET A 43 -16.52 28.08 -3.38
N SER A 44 -17.58 28.33 -2.62
CA SER A 44 -17.61 29.33 -1.57
C SER A 44 -17.50 28.70 -0.18
N PRO A 45 -17.13 29.46 0.86
CA PRO A 45 -17.18 28.99 2.25
C PRO A 45 -18.55 28.46 2.68
N VAL A 46 -19.64 28.98 2.10
CA VAL A 46 -21.01 28.53 2.39
C VAL A 46 -21.22 27.10 1.88
N ASP A 47 -20.73 26.77 0.69
CA ASP A 47 -20.84 25.41 0.14
C ASP A 47 -20.10 24.40 1.03
N VAL A 48 -18.91 24.76 1.52
CA VAL A 48 -18.15 23.92 2.44
C VAL A 48 -18.87 23.77 3.78
N ALA A 49 -19.45 24.85 4.33
CA ALA A 49 -20.25 24.76 5.54
C ALA A 49 -21.47 23.82 5.37
N GLU A 50 -22.17 23.89 4.23
CA GLU A 50 -23.26 22.97 3.90
C GLU A 50 -22.77 21.52 3.75
N HIS A 51 -21.57 21.32 3.19
CA HIS A 51 -20.93 20.01 3.04
C HIS A 51 -20.70 19.35 4.40
N LEU A 52 -19.99 20.07 5.27
CA LEU A 52 -19.56 19.60 6.58
C LEU A 52 -20.74 19.42 7.54
N ALA A 53 -21.79 20.24 7.38
CA ALA A 53 -23.05 20.06 8.10
C ALA A 53 -23.91 18.91 7.55
N GLY A 54 -23.48 18.22 6.49
CA GLY A 54 -24.24 17.14 5.87
C GLY A 54 -25.52 17.59 5.17
N LYS A 55 -25.72 18.89 4.94
CA LYS A 55 -26.90 19.45 4.27
C LYS A 55 -26.86 19.15 2.77
N ARG A 56 -25.67 19.28 2.16
CA ARG A 56 -25.39 18.91 0.78
C ARG A 56 -24.09 18.12 0.70
N THR A 57 -23.88 17.42 -0.41
CA THR A 57 -22.64 16.69 -0.65
C THR A 57 -22.06 17.22 -1.96
N TYR A 58 -20.77 17.53 -1.93
CA TYR A 58 -20.06 18.18 -3.02
C TYR A 58 -18.85 17.36 -3.42
N GLY A 59 -18.43 17.49 -4.66
CA GLY A 59 -17.18 16.97 -5.19
C GLY A 59 -16.42 18.06 -5.92
N ILE A 60 -15.13 17.82 -6.10
CA ILE A 60 -14.21 18.72 -6.80
C ILE A 60 -13.68 18.06 -8.06
N TYR A 61 -13.54 18.86 -9.10
CA TYR A 61 -12.79 18.45 -10.29
C TYR A 61 -11.32 18.77 -10.07
N LEU A 62 -10.45 17.78 -10.26
CA LEU A 62 -9.05 17.91 -9.85
C LEU A 62 -8.20 18.77 -10.79
N LEU A 63 -8.54 18.79 -12.09
CA LEU A 63 -7.74 19.48 -13.09
C LEU A 63 -8.33 20.85 -13.41
N ASP A 64 -7.47 21.86 -13.38
CA ASP A 64 -7.78 23.20 -13.87
C ASP A 64 -7.63 23.30 -15.40
N GLN A 65 -7.87 24.48 -15.96
CA GLN A 65 -7.77 24.74 -17.39
C GLN A 65 -6.33 24.63 -17.94
N ASN A 66 -5.33 24.73 -17.07
CA ASN A 66 -3.91 24.61 -17.41
C ASN A 66 -3.41 23.17 -17.27
N SER A 67 -4.28 22.20 -17.00
CA SER A 67 -3.91 20.80 -16.71
C SER A 67 -3.02 20.63 -15.48
N THR A 68 -3.15 21.54 -14.52
CA THR A 68 -2.50 21.43 -13.21
C THR A 68 -3.50 21.01 -12.13
N THR A 69 -2.99 20.54 -11.00
CA THR A 69 -3.80 20.13 -9.83
C THR A 69 -3.16 20.56 -8.52
N HIS A 70 -4.00 20.87 -7.54
CA HIS A 70 -3.61 21.12 -6.15
C HIS A 70 -3.70 19.87 -5.26
N VAL A 71 -4.28 18.78 -5.75
CA VAL A 71 -4.47 17.56 -4.96
C VAL A 71 -4.53 16.31 -5.85
N GLY A 72 -3.81 15.28 -5.46
CA GLY A 72 -3.93 13.94 -6.02
C GLY A 72 -4.76 13.04 -5.11
N VAL A 73 -5.40 12.03 -5.67
CA VAL A 73 -6.18 11.05 -4.91
C VAL A 73 -5.86 9.66 -5.39
N VAL A 74 -5.58 8.74 -4.46
CA VAL A 74 -5.65 7.31 -4.71
C VAL A 74 -6.96 6.82 -4.11
N ASP A 75 -7.89 6.46 -4.99
CA ASP A 75 -9.18 5.87 -4.63
C ASP A 75 -9.02 4.35 -4.51
N VAL A 76 -9.55 3.79 -3.43
CA VAL A 76 -9.37 2.39 -3.07
C VAL A 76 -10.73 1.79 -2.79
N ASP A 77 -11.25 1.05 -3.75
CA ASP A 77 -12.60 0.51 -3.70
C ASP A 77 -12.60 -1.01 -3.55
N LEU A 78 -13.59 -1.53 -2.81
CA LEU A 78 -13.87 -2.96 -2.85
C LEU A 78 -14.19 -3.41 -4.29
N ILE A 79 -13.52 -4.50 -4.72
CA ILE A 79 -13.76 -5.12 -6.02
C ILE A 79 -15.22 -5.54 -6.16
N LYS A 80 -15.73 -5.57 -7.40
CA LYS A 80 -17.17 -5.74 -7.69
C LYS A 80 -17.74 -7.00 -7.05
N GLU A 81 -16.95 -8.06 -7.03
CA GLU A 81 -17.23 -9.40 -6.49
C GLU A 81 -17.48 -9.39 -4.98
N LEU A 82 -16.85 -8.45 -4.25
CA LEU A 82 -16.99 -8.30 -2.80
C LEU A 82 -17.96 -7.19 -2.38
N ARG A 83 -18.62 -6.53 -3.33
CA ARG A 83 -19.65 -5.53 -3.04
C ARG A 83 -20.95 -6.11 -2.46
N PRO A 84 -21.42 -7.32 -2.85
CA PRO A 84 -22.58 -7.95 -2.20
C PRO A 84 -22.32 -8.27 -0.73
N ARG A 85 -23.33 -8.08 0.13
CA ARG A 85 -23.19 -8.21 1.59
C ARG A 85 -22.68 -9.59 2.01
N GLU A 86 -23.16 -10.66 1.38
CA GLU A 86 -22.75 -12.03 1.70
C GLU A 86 -21.28 -12.28 1.38
N ALA A 87 -20.82 -11.88 0.19
CA ALA A 87 -19.43 -12.04 -0.22
C ALA A 87 -18.49 -11.24 0.70
N MET A 88 -18.89 -10.02 1.06
CA MET A 88 -18.18 -9.17 2.01
C MET A 88 -18.06 -9.83 3.39
N LEU A 89 -19.15 -10.44 3.91
CA LEU A 89 -19.13 -11.13 5.20
C LEU A 89 -18.23 -12.37 5.18
N ARG A 90 -18.25 -13.17 4.10
CA ARG A 90 -17.36 -14.34 3.94
C ARG A 90 -15.88 -13.95 3.92
N GLN A 91 -15.54 -12.79 3.36
CA GLN A 91 -14.17 -12.31 3.21
C GLN A 91 -13.80 -11.20 4.22
N GLN A 92 -14.61 -10.98 5.26
CA GLN A 92 -14.47 -9.83 6.16
C GLN A 92 -13.09 -9.74 6.82
N ALA A 93 -12.51 -10.87 7.21
CA ALA A 93 -11.17 -10.92 7.80
C ALA A 93 -10.08 -10.50 6.80
N ASN A 94 -10.17 -10.95 5.54
CA ASN A 94 -9.24 -10.58 4.48
C ASN A 94 -9.37 -9.10 4.10
N ILE A 95 -10.61 -8.60 3.95
CA ILE A 95 -10.90 -7.18 3.71
C ILE A 95 -10.29 -6.32 4.82
N ARG A 96 -10.48 -6.70 6.10
CA ARG A 96 -9.90 -5.96 7.22
C ARG A 96 -8.37 -5.97 7.19
N ARG A 97 -7.76 -7.13 6.92
CA ARG A 97 -6.29 -7.28 6.85
C ARG A 97 -5.70 -6.43 5.73
N GLU A 98 -6.25 -6.53 4.52
CA GLU A 98 -5.77 -5.78 3.36
C GLU A 98 -6.02 -4.27 3.51
N SER A 99 -7.15 -3.87 4.14
CA SER A 99 -7.38 -2.47 4.49
C SER A 99 -6.28 -1.95 5.40
N LEU A 100 -5.93 -2.67 6.47
CA LEU A 100 -4.85 -2.25 7.39
C LEU A 100 -3.50 -2.16 6.67
N TYR A 101 -3.19 -3.16 5.83
CA TYR A 101 -1.98 -3.16 5.00
C TYR A 101 -1.92 -1.92 4.10
N LEU A 102 -2.98 -1.61 3.36
CA LEU A 102 -3.02 -0.45 2.45
C LEU A 102 -2.84 0.87 3.19
N HIS A 103 -3.50 1.05 4.34
CA HIS A 103 -3.33 2.26 5.14
C HIS A 103 -1.90 2.43 5.63
N GLN A 104 -1.31 1.35 6.18
CA GLN A 104 0.07 1.39 6.65
C GLN A 104 1.04 1.68 5.51
N GLN A 105 0.96 0.94 4.42
CA GLN A 105 1.86 1.07 3.29
C GLN A 105 1.76 2.46 2.64
N MET A 106 0.55 2.99 2.47
CA MET A 106 0.37 4.31 1.87
C MET A 106 0.98 5.40 2.73
N LEU A 107 0.70 5.38 4.04
CA LEU A 107 1.21 6.37 4.99
C LEU A 107 2.74 6.29 5.13
N GLU A 108 3.30 5.08 5.24
CA GLU A 108 4.76 4.88 5.34
C GLU A 108 5.49 5.31 4.07
N ARG A 109 4.99 4.92 2.89
CA ARG A 109 5.58 5.32 1.62
C ARG A 109 5.49 6.83 1.40
N ALA A 110 4.35 7.43 1.71
CA ALA A 110 4.18 8.88 1.60
C ALA A 110 5.17 9.61 2.51
N LYS A 111 5.26 9.21 3.78
CA LYS A 111 6.21 9.77 4.75
C LYS A 111 7.66 9.62 4.29
N LYS A 112 8.05 8.45 3.75
CA LYS A 112 9.39 8.20 3.22
C LYS A 112 9.78 9.17 2.10
N HIS A 113 8.80 9.55 1.27
CA HIS A 113 9.01 10.47 0.16
C HIS A 113 8.68 11.94 0.51
N GLY A 114 8.48 12.26 1.79
CA GLY A 114 8.16 13.63 2.21
C GLY A 114 6.80 14.13 1.72
N LEU A 115 5.88 13.21 1.40
CA LEU A 115 4.53 13.54 0.95
C LEU A 115 3.56 13.51 2.13
N THR A 116 2.64 14.47 2.13
CA THR A 116 1.49 14.46 3.02
C THR A 116 0.42 13.55 2.44
N CYS A 117 -0.03 12.58 3.24
CA CYS A 117 -1.08 11.64 2.88
C CYS A 117 -2.20 11.69 3.92
N ILE A 118 -3.42 11.92 3.45
CA ILE A 118 -4.62 12.00 4.29
C ILE A 118 -5.51 10.81 3.94
N ALA A 119 -5.61 9.84 4.84
CA ALA A 119 -6.49 8.69 4.68
C ALA A 119 -7.92 9.00 5.14
N GLU A 120 -8.89 8.84 4.25
CA GLU A 120 -10.33 9.03 4.46
C GLU A 120 -11.07 7.70 4.29
N ILE A 121 -11.97 7.38 5.22
CA ILE A 121 -13.05 6.42 4.97
C ILE A 121 -14.18 7.17 4.26
N SER A 122 -14.44 6.84 3.00
CA SER A 122 -15.31 7.62 2.09
C SER A 122 -16.80 7.70 2.47
N GLY A 123 -17.23 6.92 3.46
CA GLY A 123 -18.65 6.67 3.78
C GLY A 123 -19.32 5.66 2.82
N GLY A 124 -18.61 5.21 1.78
CA GLY A 124 -19.03 4.17 0.86
C GLY A 124 -18.46 2.79 1.23
N LYS A 125 -17.93 2.11 0.21
CA LYS A 125 -17.28 0.78 0.30
C LYS A 125 -15.76 0.84 0.09
N GLY A 126 -15.18 2.04 0.16
CA GLY A 126 -13.78 2.30 -0.16
C GLY A 126 -13.16 3.42 0.67
N TYR A 127 -11.91 3.70 0.38
CA TYR A 127 -11.06 4.69 1.04
C TYR A 127 -10.48 5.66 0.01
N HIS A 128 -10.27 6.90 0.40
CA HIS A 128 -9.47 7.83 -0.38
C HIS A 128 -8.19 8.16 0.37
N PHE A 129 -7.07 8.17 -0.36
CA PHE A 129 -5.82 8.75 0.12
C PHE A 129 -5.56 10.03 -0.64
N TRP A 130 -5.65 11.17 0.07
CA TRP A 130 -5.47 12.49 -0.51
C TRP A 130 -4.02 12.97 -0.36
N PHE A 131 -3.50 13.58 -1.43
CA PHE A 131 -2.14 14.09 -1.53
C PHE A 131 -2.17 15.58 -1.93
N PRO A 132 -2.43 16.48 -0.96
CA PRO A 132 -2.43 17.91 -1.22
C PRO A 132 -1.01 18.42 -1.50
N VAL A 133 -0.90 19.43 -2.37
CA VAL A 133 0.37 20.12 -2.70
C VAL A 133 0.29 21.61 -2.41
N ALA A 134 1.42 22.20 -2.00
CA ALA A 134 1.49 23.61 -1.62
C ALA A 134 1.24 24.54 -2.82
N GLU A 135 1.88 24.25 -3.94
CA GLU A 135 1.68 24.91 -5.23
C GLU A 135 1.07 23.94 -6.26
N PRO A 136 0.32 24.43 -7.26
CA PRO A 136 -0.25 23.56 -8.28
C PRO A 136 0.86 22.87 -9.08
N VAL A 137 0.63 21.61 -9.43
CA VAL A 137 1.57 20.80 -10.21
C VAL A 137 0.91 20.27 -11.47
N GLU A 138 1.71 20.06 -12.52
CA GLU A 138 1.29 19.36 -13.73
C GLU A 138 0.62 18.02 -13.38
N ALA A 139 -0.53 17.74 -14.01
CA ALA A 139 -1.26 16.50 -13.79
C ALA A 139 -0.40 15.25 -14.03
N SER A 140 0.49 15.31 -15.04
CA SER A 140 1.43 14.25 -15.36
C SER A 140 2.42 13.98 -14.21
N VAL A 141 2.92 15.02 -13.54
CA VAL A 141 3.83 14.90 -12.39
C VAL A 141 3.10 14.26 -11.22
N MET A 142 1.91 14.75 -10.87
CA MET A 142 1.08 14.17 -9.81
C MET A 142 0.80 12.69 -10.08
N ARG A 143 0.32 12.37 -11.28
CA ARG A 143 -0.05 11.01 -11.66
C ARG A 143 1.15 10.06 -11.65
N ARG A 144 2.30 10.47 -12.19
CA ARG A 144 3.54 9.67 -12.15
C ARG A 144 4.02 9.46 -10.72
N ALA A 145 4.02 10.49 -9.88
CA ALA A 145 4.40 10.37 -8.49
C ALA A 145 3.51 9.36 -7.74
N LEU A 146 2.19 9.41 -7.93
CA LEU A 146 1.26 8.47 -7.31
C LEU A 146 1.38 7.05 -7.90
N GLN A 147 1.66 6.91 -9.20
CA GLN A 147 1.96 5.61 -9.80
C GLN A 147 3.20 4.98 -9.15
N GLN A 148 4.22 5.77 -8.87
CA GLN A 148 5.40 5.32 -8.13
C GLN A 148 5.11 4.97 -6.69
N LEU A 149 4.36 5.81 -6.01
CA LEU A 149 3.96 5.58 -4.63
C LEU A 149 3.21 4.26 -4.48
N THR A 150 2.31 3.98 -5.42
CA THR A 150 1.45 2.79 -5.43
C THR A 150 2.07 1.57 -6.10
N LEU A 151 3.28 1.68 -6.65
CA LEU A 151 3.91 0.59 -7.40
C LEU A 151 3.98 -0.69 -6.56
N GLY A 152 3.51 -1.80 -7.13
CA GLY A 152 3.42 -3.11 -6.46
C GLY A 152 2.16 -3.31 -5.60
N LEU A 153 1.55 -2.25 -5.05
CA LEU A 153 0.39 -2.38 -4.15
C LEU A 153 -0.82 -3.07 -4.81
N PRO A 154 -1.20 -2.79 -6.07
CA PRO A 154 -2.31 -3.50 -6.72
C PRO A 154 -2.08 -5.02 -6.84
N GLY A 155 -0.83 -5.48 -6.87
CA GLY A 155 -0.49 -6.91 -6.90
C GLY A 155 -0.50 -7.59 -5.53
N ASP A 156 -0.40 -6.80 -4.46
CA ASP A 156 -0.34 -7.28 -3.07
C ASP A 156 -1.73 -7.49 -2.45
N VAL A 157 -2.78 -6.94 -3.07
CA VAL A 157 -4.16 -6.97 -2.56
C VAL A 157 -5.11 -7.65 -3.53
N ARG A 158 -6.17 -8.25 -3.00
CA ARG A 158 -7.19 -8.97 -3.78
C ARG A 158 -8.60 -8.47 -3.52
N CYS A 159 -8.82 -7.83 -2.38
CA CYS A 159 -10.12 -7.31 -1.99
C CYS A 159 -10.39 -5.91 -2.56
N PHE A 160 -9.32 -5.19 -2.93
CA PHE A 160 -9.39 -3.78 -3.32
C PHE A 160 -8.80 -3.53 -4.70
N ALA A 161 -9.42 -2.62 -5.43
CA ALA A 161 -8.86 -2.01 -6.63
C ALA A 161 -8.40 -0.60 -6.30
N LEU A 162 -7.24 -0.20 -6.81
CA LEU A 162 -6.68 1.14 -6.62
C LEU A 162 -6.80 1.91 -7.93
N GLU A 163 -7.38 3.11 -7.88
CA GLU A 163 -7.44 4.04 -9.00
C GLU A 163 -6.72 5.35 -8.64
N ILE A 164 -5.93 5.87 -9.58
CA ILE A 164 -5.17 7.10 -9.37
C ILE A 164 -5.88 8.25 -10.08
N PHE A 165 -6.05 9.35 -9.36
CA PHE A 165 -6.61 10.59 -9.84
C PHE A 165 -5.61 11.75 -9.63
N PRO A 166 -5.42 12.62 -10.63
CA PRO A 166 -6.12 12.66 -11.92
C PRO A 166 -5.80 11.46 -12.84
N LYS A 167 -6.80 10.97 -13.60
CA LYS A 167 -6.64 9.84 -14.53
C LYS A 167 -5.91 10.21 -15.83
N GLN A 168 -5.88 11.50 -16.14
CA GLN A 168 -5.42 12.05 -17.41
C GLN A 168 -4.42 13.17 -17.16
N ASP A 169 -3.44 13.29 -18.06
CA ASP A 169 -2.35 14.26 -17.97
C ASP A 169 -2.77 15.65 -18.52
N GLN A 170 -3.84 15.70 -19.31
CA GLN A 170 -4.37 16.94 -19.89
C GLN A 170 -5.89 16.98 -19.82
N VAL A 171 -6.47 18.18 -19.77
CA VAL A 171 -7.91 18.37 -19.98
C VAL A 171 -8.20 18.29 -21.48
N SER A 172 -9.05 17.35 -21.90
CA SER A 172 -9.36 17.08 -23.31
C SER A 172 -10.21 18.15 -24.02
N GLY A 173 -10.32 19.36 -23.46
CA GLY A 173 -11.15 20.46 -23.98
C GLY A 173 -12.66 20.25 -23.91
N LYS A 174 -13.15 19.01 -23.70
CA LYS A 174 -14.57 18.68 -23.52
C LYS A 174 -14.82 18.18 -22.09
N GLY A 175 -15.41 19.03 -21.25
CA GLY A 175 -15.87 18.70 -19.90
C GLY A 175 -14.92 19.14 -18.76
N PHE A 176 -15.30 18.84 -17.52
CA PHE A 176 -14.63 19.33 -16.31
C PHE A 176 -13.46 18.45 -15.81
N GLY A 177 -13.24 17.29 -16.43
CA GLY A 177 -12.25 16.31 -16.00
C GLY A 177 -12.77 15.37 -14.90
N ASN A 178 -11.84 14.71 -14.18
CA ASN A 178 -12.18 13.73 -13.16
C ASN A 178 -12.74 14.40 -11.90
N LEU A 179 -13.84 13.84 -11.40
CA LEU A 179 -14.54 14.30 -10.21
C LEU A 179 -14.27 13.38 -9.02
N VAL A 180 -13.97 13.95 -7.86
CA VAL A 180 -13.86 13.21 -6.59
C VAL A 180 -14.74 13.86 -5.54
N LYS A 181 -15.47 13.05 -4.76
CA LYS A 181 -16.30 13.52 -3.62
C LYS A 181 -15.39 14.14 -2.56
N LEU A 182 -15.73 15.31 -2.04
CA LEU A 182 -15.01 15.90 -0.90
C LEU A 182 -15.14 15.03 0.37
N PRO A 183 -14.13 15.07 1.26
CA PRO A 183 -14.15 14.35 2.52
C PRO A 183 -15.00 15.07 3.57
N LEU A 184 -15.28 14.38 4.68
CA LEU A 184 -16.04 14.88 5.84
C LEU A 184 -17.52 15.21 5.58
N GLY A 185 -18.03 14.93 4.38
CA GLY A 185 -19.46 14.98 4.08
C GLY A 185 -20.19 13.66 4.28
N ILE A 186 -21.49 13.65 3.97
CA ILE A 186 -22.34 12.46 3.97
C ILE A 186 -22.38 11.85 2.57
N HIS A 187 -22.12 10.55 2.46
CA HIS A 187 -22.29 9.82 1.21
C HIS A 187 -23.78 9.57 0.94
N ARG A 188 -24.38 10.24 -0.06
CA ARG A 188 -25.85 10.23 -0.25
C ARG A 188 -26.44 8.86 -0.55
N GLY A 189 -25.72 8.00 -1.29
CA GLY A 189 -26.19 6.65 -1.59
C GLY A 189 -26.18 5.68 -0.40
N THR A 190 -25.38 5.93 0.65
CA THR A 190 -25.30 5.03 1.82
C THR A 190 -25.83 5.68 3.10
N GLY A 191 -25.99 7.00 3.10
CA GLY A 191 -26.33 7.81 4.28
C GLY A 191 -25.21 7.90 5.32
N LYS A 192 -24.04 7.29 5.10
CA LYS A 192 -22.96 7.26 6.08
C LYS A 192 -22.04 8.48 5.95
N PRO A 193 -21.55 9.03 7.07
CA PRO A 193 -20.55 10.08 7.04
C PRO A 193 -19.19 9.52 6.58
N SER A 194 -18.37 10.40 6.01
CA SER A 194 -16.95 10.15 5.80
C SER A 194 -16.13 10.76 6.94
N TRP A 195 -14.96 10.18 7.23
CA TRP A 195 -14.06 10.68 8.28
C TRP A 195 -12.60 10.32 7.99
N LEU A 196 -11.68 11.10 8.53
CA LEU A 196 -10.24 10.90 8.43
C LEU A 196 -9.79 9.88 9.47
N VAL A 197 -8.96 8.93 9.04
CA VAL A 197 -8.61 7.73 9.82
C VAL A 197 -7.70 8.06 11.01
N LEU A 198 -6.82 9.05 10.87
CA LEU A 198 -5.85 9.42 11.90
C LEU A 198 -6.35 10.48 12.89
N ALA A 199 -7.58 10.98 12.71
CA ALA A 199 -8.22 11.82 13.71
C ALA A 199 -8.64 10.99 14.94
N LYS A 200 -8.64 11.62 16.11
CA LYS A 200 -8.94 10.97 17.40
C LYS A 200 -10.29 10.23 17.40
N ASP A 201 -11.31 10.89 16.85
CA ASP A 201 -12.67 10.40 16.74
C ASP A 201 -13.36 11.09 15.54
N ARG A 202 -14.64 10.79 15.32
CA ARG A 202 -15.41 11.28 14.16
C ARG A 202 -15.98 12.69 14.36
N GLU A 203 -15.75 13.32 15.52
CA GLU A 203 -16.28 14.65 15.77
C GLU A 203 -15.56 15.69 14.93
N ARG A 204 -16.30 16.70 14.49
CA ARG A 204 -15.78 17.76 13.62
C ARG A 204 -14.52 18.38 14.19
N ASP A 205 -14.50 18.69 15.48
CA ASP A 205 -13.36 19.34 16.13
C ASP A 205 -12.09 18.47 16.10
N SER A 206 -12.22 17.15 16.33
CA SER A 206 -11.12 16.19 16.22
C SER A 206 -10.60 16.03 14.79
N GLN A 207 -11.51 16.02 13.80
CA GLN A 207 -11.16 15.96 12.38
C GLN A 207 -10.36 17.20 11.95
N PHE A 208 -10.80 18.39 12.35
CA PHE A 208 -10.09 19.64 12.07
C PHE A 208 -8.83 19.82 12.92
N ALA A 209 -8.78 19.29 14.14
CA ALA A 209 -7.55 19.25 14.94
C ALA A 209 -6.46 18.46 14.21
N TYR A 210 -6.81 17.32 13.61
CA TYR A 210 -5.89 16.56 12.76
C TYR A 210 -5.50 17.34 11.51
N LEU A 211 -6.44 17.93 10.76
CA LEU A 211 -6.09 18.71 9.56
C LEU A 211 -5.14 19.89 9.85
N ARG A 212 -5.25 20.51 11.02
CA ARG A 212 -4.37 21.63 11.43
C ARG A 212 -2.92 21.20 11.67
N THR A 213 -2.64 19.92 11.90
CA THR A 213 -1.26 19.42 12.06
C THR A 213 -0.56 19.18 10.72
N LEU A 214 -1.32 19.22 9.62
CA LEU A 214 -0.83 18.86 8.30
C LEU A 214 -0.43 20.09 7.51
N SER A 215 0.62 19.94 6.72
CA SER A 215 1.00 20.89 5.67
C SER A 215 0.92 20.21 4.31
N PRO A 216 0.41 20.87 3.26
CA PRO A 216 0.48 20.33 1.90
C PRO A 216 1.92 19.97 1.50
N SER A 217 2.06 18.97 0.64
CA SER A 217 3.38 18.47 0.21
C SER A 217 4.12 19.53 -0.61
N PRO A 218 5.45 19.67 -0.45
CA PRO A 218 6.25 20.50 -1.34
C PRO A 218 6.28 19.89 -2.74
N VAL A 219 6.25 20.74 -3.78
CA VAL A 219 6.22 20.30 -5.18
C VAL A 219 7.48 19.50 -5.55
N GLU A 220 8.63 19.83 -4.96
CA GLU A 220 9.91 19.18 -5.19
C GLU A 220 9.87 17.69 -4.79
N ALA A 221 9.17 17.36 -3.71
CA ALA A 221 9.02 15.97 -3.27
C ALA A 221 8.23 15.14 -4.28
N LEU A 222 7.15 15.71 -4.86
CA LEU A 222 6.41 15.06 -5.93
C LEU A 222 7.24 14.94 -7.21
N ARG A 223 7.94 16.00 -7.61
CA ARG A 223 8.79 15.99 -8.81
C ARG A 223 9.92 14.98 -8.68
N SER A 224 10.54 14.88 -7.51
CA SER A 224 11.55 13.87 -7.21
C SER A 224 10.98 12.47 -7.38
N LEU A 225 9.81 12.18 -6.79
CA LEU A 225 9.17 10.88 -6.92
C LEU A 225 8.74 10.59 -8.38
N ALA A 226 8.14 11.56 -9.07
CA ALA A 226 7.71 11.44 -10.46
C ALA A 226 8.87 11.24 -11.44
N GLY A 227 10.03 11.85 -11.15
CA GLY A 227 11.25 11.76 -11.95
C GLY A 227 12.00 10.44 -11.80
N THR A 228 11.55 9.54 -10.91
CA THR A 228 12.21 8.25 -10.62
C THR A 228 12.13 7.21 -11.76
N HIS A 229 11.98 7.59 -13.05
CA HIS A 229 11.88 6.63 -14.16
C HIS A 229 12.78 6.93 -15.37
N GLN A 230 13.93 6.23 -15.43
CA GLN A 230 14.32 5.28 -16.50
C GLN A 230 15.74 4.71 -16.32
N SER A 231 16.51 5.18 -15.35
CA SER A 231 17.80 4.62 -15.01
C SER A 231 18.07 4.79 -13.53
N ALA A 232 18.92 3.93 -12.99
CA ALA A 232 19.39 3.90 -11.61
C ALA A 232 18.41 3.34 -10.57
N ALA A 233 18.71 2.08 -10.24
CA ALA A 233 18.81 1.56 -8.88
C ALA A 233 17.92 2.25 -7.85
N VAL A 234 16.91 1.50 -7.39
CA VAL A 234 16.23 1.68 -6.11
C VAL A 234 17.14 2.48 -5.18
N LEU A 235 16.74 3.70 -4.79
CA LEU A 235 17.47 4.43 -3.76
C LEU A 235 17.13 3.73 -2.45
N VAL A 236 17.83 2.61 -2.27
CA VAL A 236 17.67 1.71 -1.16
C VAL A 236 18.23 2.49 0.02
N HIS A 237 17.40 2.75 1.04
CA HIS A 237 17.88 3.33 2.30
C HIS A 237 19.18 2.62 2.71
N PRO A 238 20.27 3.28 3.15
CA PRO A 238 21.58 2.63 3.27
C PRO A 238 21.56 1.30 4.04
N ARG A 239 20.67 1.18 5.03
CA ARG A 239 20.41 -0.09 5.74
C ARG A 239 19.77 -1.18 4.87
N HIS A 240 18.77 -0.84 4.07
CA HIS A 240 18.16 -1.76 3.11
C HIS A 240 19.13 -2.06 1.95
N ALA A 241 20.00 -1.11 1.56
CA ALA A 241 21.00 -1.29 0.50
C ALA A 241 22.03 -2.32 0.95
N ARG A 242 22.51 -2.14 2.19
CA ARG A 242 23.41 -3.07 2.86
C ARG A 242 22.76 -4.43 3.07
N TRP A 243 21.50 -4.47 3.51
CA TRP A 243 20.75 -5.71 3.66
C TRP A 243 20.60 -6.45 2.32
N ALA A 244 20.22 -5.75 1.24
CA ALA A 244 20.13 -6.35 -0.08
C ALA A 244 21.49 -6.82 -0.62
N ALA A 245 22.59 -6.14 -0.27
CA ALA A 245 23.94 -6.56 -0.61
C ALA A 245 24.44 -7.76 0.23
N ASP A 246 23.97 -7.91 1.46
CA ASP A 246 24.30 -9.04 2.34
C ASP A 246 23.41 -10.26 2.05
N TYR A 247 22.17 -10.04 1.59
CA TYR A 247 21.15 -11.06 1.34
C TYR A 247 20.41 -10.85 -0.02
N PRO A 248 21.11 -10.89 -1.16
CA PRO A 248 20.53 -10.61 -2.48
C PRO A 248 19.38 -11.56 -2.88
N GLU A 249 19.41 -12.81 -2.42
CA GLU A 249 18.39 -13.81 -2.67
C GLU A 249 17.08 -13.43 -1.99
N LEU A 250 17.15 -13.02 -0.72
CA LEU A 250 15.97 -12.56 0.02
C LEU A 250 15.41 -11.28 -0.60
N ALA A 251 16.26 -10.33 -0.99
CA ALA A 251 15.83 -9.10 -1.66
C ALA A 251 15.12 -9.39 -2.99
N THR A 252 15.65 -10.33 -3.78
CA THR A 252 15.02 -10.72 -5.06
C THR A 252 13.67 -11.39 -4.82
N LEU A 253 13.62 -12.36 -3.90
CA LEU A 253 12.39 -13.10 -3.58
C LEU A 253 11.32 -12.21 -2.94
N GLU A 254 11.72 -11.25 -2.10
CA GLU A 254 10.80 -10.29 -1.49
C GLU A 254 10.13 -9.41 -2.55
N ASN A 255 10.89 -8.96 -3.55
CA ASN A 255 10.38 -8.09 -4.60
C ASN A 255 9.60 -8.82 -5.69
N ARG A 256 9.88 -10.11 -5.91
CA ARG A 256 9.29 -10.87 -7.04
C ARG A 256 8.27 -11.91 -6.62
N CYS A 257 8.23 -12.34 -5.35
CA CYS A 257 7.28 -13.32 -4.85
C CYS A 257 6.43 -12.75 -3.71
N ALA A 258 5.17 -12.41 -4.01
CA ALA A 258 4.24 -11.86 -3.03
C ALA A 258 4.07 -12.74 -1.77
N MET A 259 4.06 -14.06 -1.91
CA MET A 259 3.90 -14.98 -0.78
C MET A 259 5.11 -14.94 0.17
N LEU A 260 6.32 -15.02 -0.37
CA LEU A 260 7.54 -14.96 0.44
C LEU A 260 7.76 -13.54 0.99
N GLY A 261 7.48 -12.51 0.18
CA GLY A 261 7.50 -11.11 0.63
C GLY A 261 6.58 -10.88 1.82
N GLN A 262 5.37 -11.43 1.79
CA GLN A 262 4.43 -11.35 2.92
C GLN A 262 4.99 -12.02 4.18
N VAL A 263 5.54 -13.24 4.08
CA VAL A 263 6.14 -13.94 5.23
C VAL A 263 7.31 -13.14 5.82
N MET A 264 8.19 -12.60 4.97
CA MET A 264 9.32 -11.77 5.39
C MET A 264 8.87 -10.46 6.05
N ALA A 265 7.79 -9.84 5.55
CA ALA A 265 7.20 -8.66 6.17
C ALA A 265 6.60 -8.97 7.55
N THR A 266 5.91 -10.10 7.72
CA THR A 266 5.40 -10.56 9.03
C THR A 266 6.55 -10.75 10.02
N LEU A 267 7.64 -11.41 9.61
CA LEU A 267 8.81 -11.63 10.45
C LEU A 267 9.46 -10.32 10.94
N ARG A 268 9.55 -9.30 10.08
CA ARG A 268 10.13 -8.01 10.46
C ARG A 268 9.22 -7.19 11.39
N SER A 269 7.91 -7.23 11.17
CA SER A 269 6.95 -6.36 11.86
C SER A 269 6.41 -6.98 13.15
N ALA A 270 5.88 -8.21 13.06
CA ALA A 270 5.24 -8.90 14.17
C ALA A 270 6.21 -9.76 14.98
N ARG A 271 7.37 -10.10 14.41
CA ARG A 271 8.33 -11.06 15.00
C ARG A 271 7.67 -12.39 15.39
N THR A 272 6.74 -12.84 14.55
CA THR A 272 6.07 -14.13 14.69
C THR A 272 6.23 -14.95 13.41
N LEU A 273 6.13 -16.27 13.55
CA LEU A 273 6.17 -17.21 12.45
C LEU A 273 5.24 -18.39 12.75
N SER A 274 4.19 -18.57 11.96
CA SER A 274 3.31 -19.73 12.09
C SER A 274 3.98 -21.00 11.57
N VAL A 275 3.48 -22.17 11.99
CA VAL A 275 3.96 -23.48 11.50
C VAL A 275 3.87 -23.60 9.97
N ARG A 276 2.85 -22.97 9.36
CA ARG A 276 2.67 -23.00 7.90
C ARG A 276 3.69 -22.11 7.19
N GLU A 277 3.94 -20.92 7.72
CA GLU A 277 4.97 -20.01 7.19
C GLU A 277 6.37 -20.59 7.37
N GLU A 278 6.66 -21.19 8.52
CA GLU A 278 7.92 -21.91 8.76
C GLU A 278 8.11 -23.04 7.74
N LYS A 279 7.07 -23.83 7.48
CA LYS A 279 7.09 -24.87 6.45
C LYS A 279 7.36 -24.31 5.05
N VAL A 280 6.81 -23.13 4.72
CA VAL A 280 7.07 -22.46 3.46
C VAL A 280 8.52 -21.99 3.38
N LEU A 281 9.06 -21.36 4.42
CA LEU A 281 10.46 -20.91 4.44
C LEU A 281 11.44 -22.08 4.32
N LEU A 282 11.24 -23.15 5.10
CA LEU A 282 12.08 -24.35 5.04
C LEU A 282 11.96 -25.06 3.69
N GLY A 283 10.75 -25.26 3.17
CA GLY A 283 10.52 -25.92 1.89
C GLY A 283 10.91 -25.09 0.66
N THR A 284 11.34 -23.84 0.84
CA THR A 284 11.80 -22.98 -0.25
C THR A 284 13.25 -22.59 -0.04
N LEU A 285 13.54 -21.77 0.96
CA LEU A 285 14.86 -21.15 1.15
C LEU A 285 15.95 -22.17 1.48
N ALA A 286 15.63 -23.31 2.12
CA ALA A 286 16.64 -24.31 2.45
C ALA A 286 17.28 -24.96 1.20
N HIS A 287 16.63 -24.87 0.04
CA HIS A 287 17.17 -25.36 -1.23
C HIS A 287 18.14 -24.38 -1.90
N LEU A 288 18.32 -23.17 -1.35
CA LEU A 288 19.34 -22.25 -1.84
C LEU A 288 20.73 -22.63 -1.29
N PRO A 289 21.82 -22.36 -2.05
CA PRO A 289 23.19 -22.56 -1.56
C PRO A 289 23.44 -21.86 -0.21
N ARG A 290 22.98 -20.61 -0.08
CA ARG A 290 23.05 -19.85 1.19
C ARG A 290 21.83 -20.05 2.11
N GLY A 291 20.98 -21.04 1.82
CA GLY A 291 19.68 -21.24 2.48
C GLY A 291 19.72 -21.29 3.99
N ARG A 292 20.72 -22.00 4.55
CA ARG A 292 20.97 -22.07 5.99
C ARG A 292 21.16 -20.68 6.60
N LEU A 293 22.06 -19.87 6.04
CA LEU A 293 22.31 -18.50 6.48
C LEU A 293 21.04 -17.64 6.41
N LEU A 294 20.31 -17.71 5.29
CA LEU A 294 19.11 -16.90 5.06
C LEU A 294 18.00 -17.21 6.08
N ILE A 295 17.78 -18.49 6.38
CA ILE A 295 16.78 -18.92 7.37
C ILE A 295 17.16 -18.44 8.77
N HIS A 296 18.43 -18.59 9.18
CA HIS A 296 18.87 -18.08 10.48
C HIS A 296 18.75 -16.56 10.58
N HIS A 297 19.07 -15.84 9.52
CA HIS A 297 18.89 -14.38 9.47
C HIS A 297 17.42 -14.01 9.72
N LEU A 298 16.49 -14.63 8.98
CA LEU A 298 15.05 -14.38 9.12
C LEU A 298 14.51 -14.75 10.50
N CYS A 299 14.91 -15.90 11.04
CA CYS A 299 14.42 -16.39 12.33
C CYS A 299 15.05 -15.69 13.53
N SER A 300 16.24 -15.07 13.38
CA SER A 300 16.95 -14.41 14.49
C SER A 300 16.14 -13.34 15.21
N GLY A 301 15.17 -12.73 14.53
CA GLY A 301 14.28 -11.72 15.09
C GLY A 301 13.21 -12.28 16.04
N LEU A 302 12.88 -13.58 15.94
CA LEU A 302 11.79 -14.22 16.70
C LEU A 302 12.13 -14.34 18.20
N PRO A 303 11.15 -14.17 19.10
CA PRO A 303 11.36 -14.38 20.54
C PRO A 303 11.79 -15.81 20.87
N GLU A 304 11.14 -16.81 20.25
CA GLU A 304 11.38 -18.24 20.50
C GLU A 304 12.44 -18.85 19.59
N TYR A 305 13.36 -18.03 19.07
CA TYR A 305 14.37 -18.51 18.12
C TYR A 305 15.39 -19.43 18.81
N ASN A 306 15.41 -20.69 18.38
CA ASN A 306 16.37 -21.69 18.83
C ASN A 306 17.22 -22.17 17.65
N ARG A 307 18.50 -21.79 17.64
CA ARG A 307 19.42 -22.09 16.53
C ARG A 307 19.64 -23.59 16.32
N PRO A 308 19.98 -24.42 17.34
CA PRO A 308 20.08 -25.87 17.17
C PRO A 308 18.81 -26.52 16.62
N LEU A 309 17.63 -26.08 17.07
CA LEU A 309 16.36 -26.58 16.55
C LEU A 309 16.16 -26.18 15.08
N THR A 310 16.48 -24.94 14.71
CA THR A 310 16.44 -24.50 13.32
C THR A 310 17.43 -25.27 12.45
N ASP A 311 18.64 -25.54 12.94
CA ASP A 311 19.63 -26.39 12.26
C ASP A 311 19.08 -27.77 11.96
N TYR A 312 18.49 -28.40 12.98
CA TYR A 312 17.84 -29.70 12.85
C TYR A 312 16.69 -29.66 11.84
N LYS A 313 15.85 -28.62 11.86
CA LYS A 313 14.76 -28.48 10.87
C LYS A 313 15.29 -28.34 9.44
N ILE A 314 16.35 -27.56 9.24
CA ILE A 314 17.00 -27.39 7.93
C ILE A 314 17.58 -28.73 7.44
N SER A 315 18.30 -29.46 8.30
CA SER A 315 18.93 -30.74 7.94
C SER A 315 17.91 -31.85 7.62
N ARG A 316 16.65 -31.67 8.01
CA ARG A 316 15.53 -32.58 7.71
C ARG A 316 14.83 -32.27 6.39
N VAL A 317 15.14 -31.16 5.72
CA VAL A 317 14.55 -30.83 4.41
C VAL A 317 15.04 -31.82 3.36
N ARG A 318 14.11 -32.40 2.60
CA ARG A 318 14.34 -33.39 1.54
C ARG A 318 13.38 -33.13 0.38
N GLY A 319 13.75 -33.59 -0.82
CA GLY A 319 12.89 -33.55 -2.00
C GLY A 319 12.95 -32.25 -2.79
N ALA A 320 11.92 -32.02 -3.61
CA ALA A 320 11.82 -30.85 -4.50
C ALA A 320 11.41 -29.57 -3.74
N VAL A 321 11.81 -28.42 -4.30
CA VAL A 321 11.37 -27.09 -3.83
C VAL A 321 9.84 -27.05 -3.76
N LEU A 322 9.30 -26.45 -2.71
CA LEU A 322 7.87 -26.30 -2.52
C LEU A 322 7.25 -25.42 -3.63
N GLY A 323 6.34 -25.99 -4.41
CA GLY A 323 5.70 -25.29 -5.52
C GLY A 323 4.64 -24.27 -5.12
N CYS A 324 4.39 -23.30 -6.01
CA CYS A 324 3.46 -22.20 -5.81
C CYS A 324 2.05 -22.67 -5.40
N LYS A 325 1.49 -23.71 -6.04
CA LYS A 325 0.15 -24.24 -5.67
C LYS A 325 0.10 -24.64 -4.20
N ARG A 326 1.14 -25.32 -3.71
CA ARG A 326 1.19 -25.78 -2.33
C ARG A 326 1.44 -24.63 -1.35
N ILE A 327 2.29 -23.66 -1.72
CA ILE A 327 2.52 -22.46 -0.91
C ILE A 327 1.21 -21.68 -0.74
N HIS A 328 0.49 -21.45 -1.83
CA HIS A 328 -0.81 -20.79 -1.79
C HIS A 328 -1.83 -21.57 -0.97
N SER A 329 -1.92 -22.89 -1.14
CA SER A 329 -2.78 -23.77 -0.31
C SER A 329 -2.46 -23.65 1.20
N LEU A 330 -1.20 -23.61 1.58
CA LEU A 330 -0.77 -23.49 2.98
C LEU A 330 -1.09 -22.12 3.58
N LEU A 331 -0.83 -21.04 2.83
CA LEU A 331 -0.94 -19.67 3.34
C LEU A 331 -2.32 -19.05 3.17
N GLN A 332 -3.07 -19.47 2.14
CA GLN A 332 -4.30 -18.81 1.70
C GLN A 332 -5.48 -19.77 1.50
N GLY A 333 -5.28 -21.09 1.55
CA GLY A 333 -6.29 -22.09 1.19
C GLY A 333 -6.27 -22.45 -0.29
N ASP A 334 -7.17 -23.34 -0.73
CA ASP A 334 -7.15 -23.86 -2.11
C ASP A 334 -7.39 -22.75 -3.14
N VAL A 335 -6.53 -22.69 -4.15
CA VAL A 335 -6.55 -21.69 -5.21
C VAL A 335 -6.60 -22.38 -6.57
N ALA A 336 -7.60 -22.05 -7.38
CA ALA A 336 -7.76 -22.59 -8.73
C ALA A 336 -6.68 -22.07 -9.69
N ASP A 337 -6.40 -20.76 -9.63
CA ASP A 337 -5.45 -20.07 -10.50
C ASP A 337 -4.24 -19.51 -9.74
N LEU A 338 -3.05 -19.70 -10.28
CA LEU A 338 -1.82 -19.14 -9.73
C LEU A 338 -1.54 -17.75 -10.32
N PRO A 339 -1.49 -16.67 -9.51
CA PRO A 339 -1.14 -15.34 -10.01
C PRO A 339 0.37 -15.19 -10.28
N CYS A 340 1.19 -16.20 -9.93
CA CYS A 340 2.63 -16.18 -10.09
C CYS A 340 3.04 -16.26 -11.56
N ARG A 341 3.94 -15.38 -12.01
CA ARG A 341 4.47 -15.37 -13.38
C ARG A 341 5.95 -15.72 -13.37
N PHE A 342 6.33 -16.67 -14.23
CA PHE A 342 7.70 -17.12 -14.40
C PHE A 342 8.09 -17.06 -15.88
N ALA A 343 9.37 -16.83 -16.16
CA ALA A 343 9.89 -16.91 -17.52
C ALA A 343 10.10 -18.39 -17.90
N GLY A 344 9.61 -18.79 -19.08
CA GLY A 344 9.75 -20.14 -19.64
C GLY A 344 8.85 -21.19 -18.99
N ASP A 345 8.89 -22.40 -19.53
CA ASP A 345 8.14 -23.55 -19.04
C ASP A 345 8.86 -24.23 -17.88
N GLY A 346 8.11 -24.79 -16.92
CA GLY A 346 8.68 -25.53 -15.80
C GLY A 346 7.78 -25.53 -14.56
N TYR A 347 8.14 -26.35 -13.58
CA TYR A 347 7.42 -26.44 -12.31
C TYR A 347 7.36 -25.07 -11.60
N PRO A 348 6.18 -24.50 -11.31
CA PRO A 348 6.09 -23.16 -10.70
C PRO A 348 6.53 -23.18 -9.23
N HIS A 349 7.62 -22.49 -8.90
CA HIS A 349 8.09 -22.29 -7.53
C HIS A 349 8.85 -20.96 -7.39
N PRO A 350 8.90 -20.35 -6.19
CA PRO A 350 9.48 -19.00 -6.00
C PRO A 350 10.94 -18.85 -6.42
N LEU A 351 11.75 -19.90 -6.26
CA LEU A 351 13.18 -19.84 -6.60
C LEU A 351 13.46 -19.64 -8.10
N ARG A 352 12.46 -19.80 -8.98
CA ARG A 352 12.59 -19.44 -10.41
C ARG A 352 12.72 -17.93 -10.65
N HIS A 353 12.56 -17.10 -9.63
CA HIS A 353 12.86 -15.66 -9.71
C HIS A 353 14.35 -15.35 -9.54
N ILE A 354 15.14 -16.32 -9.06
CA ILE A 354 16.59 -16.21 -8.90
C ILE A 354 17.25 -16.69 -10.19
N GLU A 355 18.09 -15.84 -10.76
CA GLU A 355 18.87 -16.17 -11.96
C GLU A 355 19.81 -17.33 -11.66
N ASP A 356 19.94 -18.25 -12.63
CA ASP A 356 20.79 -19.44 -12.55
C ASP A 356 20.51 -20.40 -11.38
N PHE A 357 19.31 -20.35 -10.79
CA PHE A 357 18.94 -21.31 -9.75
C PHE A 357 18.87 -22.73 -10.30
N THR A 358 19.76 -23.59 -9.81
CA THR A 358 19.70 -25.04 -9.96
C THR A 358 19.46 -25.69 -8.61
N GLN A 359 18.45 -26.57 -8.52
CA GLN A 359 18.17 -27.25 -7.26
C GLN A 359 19.31 -28.22 -6.91
N PRO A 360 19.96 -28.08 -5.73
CA PRO A 360 20.97 -29.03 -5.29
C PRO A 360 20.32 -30.34 -4.81
N GLU A 361 21.05 -31.46 -4.94
CA GLU A 361 20.59 -32.78 -4.46
C GLU A 361 20.35 -32.81 -2.94
N GLN A 362 21.12 -32.01 -2.18
CA GLN A 362 20.96 -31.84 -0.74
C GLN A 362 21.14 -30.36 -0.33
N PRO A 363 20.42 -29.88 0.69
CA PRO A 363 20.63 -28.54 1.25
C PRO A 363 22.09 -28.32 1.68
N ALA A 364 22.63 -27.13 1.43
CA ALA A 364 24.00 -26.81 1.83
C ALA A 364 24.15 -26.81 3.37
N GLU A 365 24.97 -27.72 3.89
CA GLU A 365 25.24 -27.84 5.33
C GLU A 365 26.36 -26.92 5.81
N ARG A 366 27.22 -26.43 4.90
CA ARG A 366 28.44 -25.69 5.24
C ARG A 366 28.37 -24.23 4.77
N VAL A 367 29.09 -23.38 5.50
CA VAL A 367 29.27 -21.98 5.13
C VAL A 367 30.22 -21.89 3.94
N GLU A 368 29.79 -21.25 2.86
CA GLU A 368 30.50 -21.26 1.57
C GLU A 368 31.68 -20.30 1.51
N ASN A 369 31.67 -19.22 2.31
CA ASN A 369 32.74 -18.21 2.28
C ASN A 369 32.89 -17.48 3.64
N LEU A 370 34.02 -16.79 3.80
CA LEU A 370 34.37 -16.06 5.02
C LEU A 370 33.34 -14.97 5.39
N LYS A 371 32.76 -14.28 4.39
CA LYS A 371 31.75 -13.24 4.63
C LYS A 371 30.50 -13.85 5.29
N ASP A 372 30.05 -14.99 4.80
CA ASP A 372 28.90 -15.71 5.34
C ASP A 372 29.19 -16.29 6.74
N ALA A 373 30.44 -16.69 7.00
CA ALA A 373 30.87 -17.12 8.33
C ALA A 373 30.76 -15.98 9.34
N LEU A 374 31.21 -14.78 8.95
CA LEU A 374 31.11 -13.57 9.77
C LEU A 374 29.65 -13.16 9.99
N LEU A 375 28.78 -13.27 8.98
CA LEU A 375 27.34 -13.01 9.14
C LEU A 375 26.70 -14.02 10.11
N CYS A 376 27.02 -15.31 9.96
CA CYS A 376 26.54 -16.36 10.88
C CYS A 376 26.97 -16.10 12.33
N LEU A 377 28.22 -15.71 12.53
CA LEU A 377 28.79 -15.38 13.83
C LEU A 377 28.10 -14.15 14.42
N ARG A 378 27.90 -13.08 13.63
CA ARG A 378 27.18 -11.88 14.09
C ARG A 378 25.76 -12.20 14.52
N THR A 379 25.04 -13.03 13.77
CA THR A 379 23.69 -13.47 14.15
C THR A 379 23.70 -14.28 15.45
N ALA A 380 24.73 -15.10 15.68
CA ALA A 380 24.89 -15.82 16.94
C ALA A 380 25.20 -14.88 18.12
N ILE A 381 26.08 -13.89 17.92
CA ILE A 381 26.42 -12.89 18.95
C ILE A 381 25.17 -12.10 19.35
N LEU A 382 24.41 -11.58 18.38
CA LEU A 382 23.15 -10.86 18.63
C LEU A 382 22.14 -11.69 19.42
N GLN A 383 22.13 -13.01 19.22
CA GLN A 383 21.29 -13.91 19.99
C GLN A 383 21.76 -14.02 21.44
N VAL A 384 23.07 -14.19 21.67
CA VAL A 384 23.64 -14.25 23.03
C VAL A 384 23.41 -12.93 23.78
N GLU A 385 23.62 -11.79 23.12
CA GLU A 385 23.38 -10.46 23.69
C GLU A 385 21.91 -10.24 24.11
N ARG A 386 20.95 -10.94 23.51
CA ARG A 386 19.53 -10.86 23.91
C ARG A 386 19.20 -11.65 25.19
N PHE A 387 20.05 -12.60 25.57
CA PHE A 387 19.90 -13.36 26.81
C PHE A 387 20.56 -12.66 28.02
N LEU A 388 21.45 -11.70 27.75
CA LEU A 388 21.97 -10.75 28.72
C LEU A 388 20.99 -9.59 28.90
#